data_AF-A0A7X8R181-F1
#
_entry.id   AF-A0A7X8R181-F1
#
_cell.length_a   1.000
_cell.length_b   1.000
_cell.length_c   1.000
_cell.angle_alpha   90.00
_cell.angle_beta   90.00
_cell.angle_gamma   90.00
#
_symmetry.space_group_name_H-M   'P 1'
#
loop_
_entity.id
_entity.type
_entity.pdbx_description
1 polymer ?
#
loop_
_entity_poly.entity_id
_entity_poly.type
_entity_poly.pdbx_seq_one_letter_code
_entity_poly.pdbx_strand_id
1 'polypeptide(L)'
;MDRKHSYVYGSAAPNIAQRAEQPLEQQRIERKQTTPPVPKKSNIPKAKLVFALLFVASVCFVILYRFCVITELNSRMGALNEQYNRLRDENRMLNVEIETSIDLNRIKEIAETKLNMHTPERYQMVLVSVPKSNYSVVLDYDYIDNTTQKSSLMEKIINTTKAILP
;
A
#
# COMPACT_ATOMS: atom_id res chain seq x y z
N MET A 1 -76.96 17.31 -8.59
CA MET A 1 -78.00 18.32 -8.35
C MET A 1 -79.12 17.59 -7.62
N ASP A 2 -79.48 17.83 -6.36
CA ASP A 2 -79.25 18.94 -5.44
C ASP A 2 -79.42 18.42 -4.01
N ARG A 3 -78.51 18.73 -3.08
CA ARG A 3 -78.81 18.54 -1.65
C ARG A 3 -79.36 19.85 -1.12
N LYS A 4 -80.70 19.93 -1.00
CA LYS A 4 -81.36 20.95 -0.17
C LYS A 4 -80.92 20.73 1.28
N HIS A 5 -80.03 21.57 1.78
CA HIS A 5 -79.72 21.63 3.20
C HIS A 5 -80.86 22.37 3.92
N SER A 6 -81.68 21.63 4.66
CA SER A 6 -82.63 22.22 5.61
C SER A 6 -81.84 22.76 6.80
N TYR A 7 -81.71 24.07 6.90
CA TYR A 7 -81.10 24.72 8.07
C TYR A 7 -82.10 24.68 9.22
N VAL A 8 -81.74 24.00 10.31
CA VAL A 8 -82.49 24.03 11.57
C VAL A 8 -81.85 25.11 12.44
N TYR A 9 -82.61 26.17 12.77
CA TYR A 9 -82.14 27.23 13.66
C TYR A 9 -82.60 26.94 15.09
N GLY A 10 -81.66 26.90 16.04
CA GLY A 10 -81.90 26.59 17.45
C GLY A 10 -81.12 25.37 17.96
N SER A 11 -81.49 24.85 19.13
CA SER A 11 -80.81 23.72 19.81
C SER A 11 -81.47 22.34 19.60
N ALA A 12 -82.37 22.21 18.62
CA ALA A 12 -83.05 20.94 18.33
C ALA A 12 -82.27 20.12 17.28
N ALA A 13 -81.91 18.88 17.61
CA ALA A 13 -81.30 17.93 16.67
C ALA A 13 -82.36 17.32 15.72
N PRO A 14 -82.06 17.15 14.42
CA PRO A 14 -82.95 16.48 13.48
C PRO A 14 -83.23 15.02 13.89
N ASN A 15 -84.49 14.61 13.83
CA ASN A 15 -84.91 13.24 14.15
C ASN A 15 -84.53 12.28 13.01
N ILE A 16 -83.63 11.34 13.30
CA ILE A 16 -83.28 10.22 12.41
C ILE A 16 -84.11 9.00 12.82
N ALA A 17 -85.03 8.59 11.94
CA ALA A 17 -85.87 7.40 12.16
C ALA A 17 -85.02 6.14 12.30
N GLN A 18 -85.15 5.45 13.44
CA GLN A 18 -84.60 4.12 13.68
C GLN A 18 -85.33 3.09 12.81
N ARG A 19 -84.59 2.30 12.04
CA ARG A 19 -85.12 1.13 11.31
C ARG A 19 -84.76 -0.15 12.06
N ALA A 20 -85.80 -0.93 12.37
CA ALA A 20 -85.75 -2.23 13.04
C ALA A 20 -85.13 -3.35 12.17
N GLU A 21 -84.68 -4.40 12.86
CA GLU A 21 -83.69 -5.42 12.51
C GLU A 21 -84.17 -6.55 11.57
N GLN A 22 -83.28 -7.06 10.70
CA GLN A 22 -83.19 -8.45 10.17
C GLN A 22 -82.10 -8.56 9.06
N PRO A 23 -81.35 -9.67 8.90
CA PRO A 23 -80.71 -10.55 9.86
C PRO A 23 -79.20 -10.24 9.99
N LEU A 24 -78.66 -10.39 11.19
CA LEU A 24 -77.24 -10.20 11.54
C LEU A 24 -76.36 -11.38 11.04
N GLU A 25 -76.41 -11.72 9.75
CA GLU A 25 -75.77 -12.93 9.20
C GLU A 25 -74.45 -12.71 8.47
N GLN A 26 -73.90 -11.48 8.38
CA GLN A 26 -72.65 -11.28 7.62
C GLN A 26 -71.53 -10.49 8.29
N GLN A 27 -71.72 -9.98 9.51
CA GLN A 27 -70.62 -9.33 10.23
C GLN A 27 -70.60 -9.66 11.72
N ARG A 28 -70.89 -10.91 12.08
CA ARG A 28 -70.06 -11.52 13.13
C ARG A 28 -68.71 -11.78 12.48
N ILE A 29 -67.92 -10.71 12.40
CA ILE A 29 -66.48 -10.83 12.45
C ILE A 29 -66.26 -11.53 13.78
N GLU A 30 -66.27 -12.86 13.75
CA GLU A 30 -65.51 -13.65 14.68
C GLU A 30 -64.10 -13.08 14.55
N ARG A 31 -63.77 -12.10 15.39
CA ARG A 31 -62.43 -11.94 15.89
C ARG A 31 -62.18 -13.23 16.68
N LYS A 32 -61.98 -14.33 15.95
CA LYS A 32 -61.13 -15.41 16.39
C LYS A 32 -59.89 -14.67 16.85
N GLN A 33 -59.65 -14.72 18.15
CA GLN A 33 -58.33 -14.49 18.68
C GLN A 33 -57.48 -15.60 18.04
N THR A 34 -57.04 -15.36 16.81
CA THR A 34 -55.98 -16.12 16.19
C THR A 34 -54.77 -15.73 16.99
N THR A 35 -54.50 -16.50 18.05
CA THR A 35 -53.16 -16.56 18.63
C THR A 35 -52.18 -16.56 17.47
N PRO A 36 -51.24 -15.61 17.41
CA PRO A 36 -50.29 -15.56 16.30
C PRO A 36 -49.64 -16.95 16.22
N PRO A 37 -49.58 -17.58 15.02
CA PRO A 37 -49.01 -18.90 14.91
C PRO A 37 -47.58 -18.83 15.43
N VAL A 38 -47.33 -19.53 16.55
CA VAL A 38 -46.00 -19.64 17.14
C VAL A 38 -45.07 -20.12 16.01
N PRO A 39 -43.96 -19.40 15.71
CA PRO A 39 -43.14 -19.73 14.56
C PRO A 39 -42.68 -21.17 14.70
N LYS A 40 -43.09 -22.03 13.75
CA LYS A 40 -42.62 -23.41 13.68
C LYS A 40 -41.10 -23.34 13.56
N LYS A 41 -40.40 -23.76 14.61
CA LYS A 41 -38.93 -23.84 14.64
C LYS A 41 -38.48 -24.65 13.43
N SER A 42 -37.98 -23.98 12.41
CA SER A 42 -37.35 -24.64 11.28
C SER A 42 -36.10 -25.30 11.84
N ASN A 43 -36.07 -26.63 11.84
CA ASN A 43 -34.91 -27.39 12.24
C ASN A 43 -33.89 -27.26 11.11
N ILE A 44 -33.15 -26.15 11.10
CA ILE A 44 -31.98 -26.00 10.24
C ILE A 44 -31.09 -27.20 10.58
N PRO A 45 -30.69 -28.02 9.59
CA PRO A 45 -29.85 -29.18 9.88
C PRO A 45 -28.57 -28.68 10.53
N LYS A 46 -28.26 -29.17 11.74
CA LYS A 46 -27.10 -28.70 12.52
C LYS A 46 -25.80 -28.76 11.71
N ALA A 47 -25.72 -29.69 10.76
CA ALA A 47 -24.65 -29.78 9.78
C ALA A 47 -24.45 -28.50 8.94
N LYS A 48 -25.52 -27.84 8.46
CA LYS A 48 -25.40 -26.57 7.70
C LYS A 48 -24.84 -25.45 8.56
N LEU A 49 -25.20 -25.41 9.84
CA LEU A 49 -24.70 -24.39 10.77
C LEU A 49 -23.22 -24.62 11.09
N VAL A 50 -22.81 -25.88 11.32
CA VAL A 50 -21.40 -26.25 11.49
C VAL A 50 -20.59 -25.94 10.23
N PHE A 51 -21.13 -26.24 9.05
CA PHE A 51 -20.45 -25.95 7.78
C PHE A 51 -20.30 -24.44 7.53
N ALA A 52 -21.33 -23.65 7.85
CA ALA A 52 -21.25 -22.19 7.77
C ALA A 52 -20.22 -21.61 8.75
N LEU A 53 -20.14 -22.14 9.98
CA LEU A 53 -19.12 -21.75 10.96
C LEU A 53 -17.71 -22.07 10.44
N LEU A 54 -17.49 -23.29 9.92
CA LEU A 54 -16.21 -23.68 9.34
C LEU A 54 -15.84 -22.82 8.13
N PHE A 55 -16.81 -22.48 7.30
CA PHE A 55 -16.60 -21.59 6.15
C PHE A 55 -16.13 -20.21 6.61
N VAL A 56 -16.82 -19.58 7.57
CA VAL A 56 -16.42 -18.27 8.12
C VAL A 56 -15.06 -18.35 8.80
N ALA A 57 -14.80 -19.41 9.57
CA ALA A 57 -13.50 -19.64 10.21
C ALA A 57 -12.39 -19.79 9.16
N SER A 58 -12.64 -20.51 8.07
CA SER A 58 -11.66 -20.69 6.99
C SER A 58 -11.32 -19.36 6.30
N VAL A 59 -12.33 -18.51 6.02
CA VAL A 59 -12.13 -17.18 5.43
C VAL A 59 -11.31 -16.30 6.38
N CYS A 60 -11.63 -16.32 7.67
CA CYS A 60 -10.88 -15.58 8.68
C CYS A 60 -9.41 -16.05 8.76
N PHE A 61 -9.18 -17.37 8.72
CA PHE A 61 -7.85 -17.95 8.73
C PHE A 61 -7.02 -17.54 7.51
N VAL A 62 -7.63 -17.52 6.32
CA VAL A 62 -6.97 -17.05 5.08
C VAL A 62 -6.57 -15.58 5.19
N ILE A 63 -7.44 -14.74 5.75
CA ILE A 63 -7.15 -13.32 5.97
C ILE A 63 -5.95 -13.17 6.92
N LEU A 64 -5.95 -13.85 8.06
CA LEU A 64 -4.85 -13.82 9.02
C LEU A 64 -3.53 -14.33 8.43
N TYR A 65 -3.56 -15.41 7.65
CA TYR A 65 -2.38 -15.93 6.95
C TYR A 65 -1.80 -14.90 5.99
N ARG A 66 -2.65 -14.23 5.19
CA ARG A 66 -2.23 -13.15 4.29
C ARG A 66 -1.61 -11.99 5.08
N PHE A 67 -2.23 -11.57 6.18
CA PHE A 67 -1.70 -10.49 7.02
C PHE A 67 -0.33 -10.86 7.64
N CYS A 68 -0.14 -12.10 8.06
CA CYS A 68 1.13 -12.58 8.59
C CYS A 68 2.24 -12.52 7.51
N VAL A 69 1.97 -13.02 6.30
CA VAL A 69 2.92 -12.96 5.17
C VAL A 69 3.24 -11.51 4.77
N ILE A 70 2.24 -10.63 4.73
CA ILE A 70 2.45 -9.21 4.41
C ILE A 70 3.33 -8.55 5.48
N THR A 71 3.12 -8.88 6.75
CA THR A 71 3.89 -8.30 7.86
C THR A 71 5.35 -8.75 7.82
N GLU A 72 5.62 -10.04 7.60
CA GLU A 72 7.00 -10.51 7.41
C GLU A 72 7.68 -9.84 6.22
N LEU A 73 6.96 -9.71 5.10
CA LEU A 73 7.48 -9.04 3.91
C LEU A 73 7.78 -7.57 4.17
N ASN A 74 6.90 -6.87 4.90
CA ASN A 74 7.09 -5.47 5.27
C ASN A 74 8.29 -5.30 6.22
N SER A 75 8.48 -6.20 7.20
CA SER A 75 9.67 -6.21 8.05
C SER A 75 10.95 -6.43 7.25
N ARG A 76 10.94 -7.35 6.26
CA ARG A 76 12.09 -7.56 5.36
C ARG A 76 12.37 -6.34 4.49
N MET A 77 11.33 -5.70 3.95
CA MET A 77 11.49 -4.46 3.19
C MET A 77 12.03 -3.32 4.05
N GLY A 78 11.57 -3.19 5.30
CA GLY A 78 12.10 -2.23 6.25
C GLY A 78 13.59 -2.42 6.52
N ALA A 79 14.02 -3.66 6.79
CA ALA A 79 15.43 -3.99 7.02
C ALA A 79 16.29 -3.75 5.78
N LEU A 80 15.79 -4.04 4.58
CA LEU A 80 16.51 -3.80 3.33
C LEU A 80 16.64 -2.29 3.04
N ASN A 81 15.59 -1.52 3.32
CA ASN A 81 15.60 -0.07 3.16
C ASN A 81 16.55 0.60 4.18
N GLU A 82 16.61 0.09 5.42
CA GLU A 82 17.57 0.57 6.42
C GLU A 82 19.02 0.32 5.96
N GLN A 83 19.33 -0.89 5.46
CA GLN A 83 20.65 -1.19 4.91
C GLN A 83 21.01 -0.29 3.73
N TYR A 84 20.06 -0.05 2.82
CA TYR A 84 20.27 0.86 1.70
C TYR A 84 20.58 2.29 2.18
N ASN A 85 19.81 2.80 3.15
CA ASN A 85 20.03 4.14 3.68
C ASN A 85 21.38 4.24 4.40
N ARG A 86 21.77 3.23 5.19
CA ARG A 86 23.10 3.18 5.81
C ARG A 86 24.22 3.27 4.79
N LEU A 87 24.17 2.45 3.74
CA LEU A 87 25.21 2.43 2.71
C LEU A 87 25.27 3.76 1.94
N ARG A 88 24.11 4.38 1.69
CA ARG A 88 24.04 5.70 1.04
C ARG A 88 24.65 6.79 1.92
N ASP A 89 24.37 6.75 3.22
CA ASP A 89 24.90 7.73 4.16
C ASP A 89 26.41 7.54 4.36
N GLU A 90 26.88 6.30 4.42
CA GLU A 90 28.32 5.97 4.44
C GLU A 90 29.04 6.49 3.18
N ASN A 91 28.47 6.28 1.98
CA ASN A 91 29.00 6.86 0.74
C ASN A 91 29.06 8.38 0.79
N ARG A 92 28.03 9.04 1.33
CA ARG A 92 28.02 10.50 1.48
C ARG A 92 29.13 10.93 2.44
N MET A 93 29.31 10.26 3.57
CA MET A 93 30.36 10.58 4.52
C MET A 93 31.75 10.40 3.89
N LEU A 94 31.98 9.31 3.17
CA LEU A 94 33.22 9.06 2.45
C LEU A 94 33.49 10.13 1.39
N ASN A 95 32.47 10.57 0.63
CA ASN A 95 32.64 11.66 -0.33
C ASN A 95 33.02 12.97 0.34
N VAL A 96 32.37 13.32 1.46
CA VAL A 96 32.73 14.50 2.25
C VAL A 96 34.15 14.36 2.80
N GLU A 97 34.54 13.19 3.29
CA GLU A 97 35.89 12.94 3.78
C GLU A 97 36.92 13.05 2.66
N ILE A 98 36.64 12.55 1.46
CA ILE A 98 37.51 12.72 0.29
C ILE A 98 37.67 14.21 -0.03
N GLU A 99 36.56 14.95 -0.16
CA GLU A 99 36.59 16.40 -0.43
C GLU A 99 37.37 17.17 0.63
N THR A 100 37.21 16.80 1.90
CA THR A 100 37.92 17.44 3.03
C THR A 100 39.38 16.99 3.10
N SER A 101 39.70 15.77 2.68
CA SER A 101 41.05 15.21 2.71
C SER A 101 41.98 15.77 1.63
N ILE A 102 41.43 16.35 0.56
CA ILE A 102 42.15 17.21 -0.40
C ILE A 102 42.39 18.59 0.26
N ASP A 103 42.94 18.57 1.46
CA ASP A 103 43.37 19.79 2.14
C ASP A 103 44.75 20.15 1.60
N LEU A 104 44.81 21.25 0.83
CA LEU A 104 46.04 21.84 0.32
C LEU A 104 47.05 22.10 1.45
N ASN A 105 46.59 22.34 2.68
CA ASN A 105 47.48 22.53 3.83
C ASN A 105 48.21 21.24 4.21
N ARG A 106 47.54 20.09 4.17
CA ARG A 106 48.16 18.79 4.44
C ARG A 106 49.19 18.43 3.37
N ILE A 107 48.88 18.74 2.11
CA ILE A 107 49.83 18.56 1.00
C ILE A 107 51.05 19.46 1.19
N LYS A 108 50.84 20.73 1.55
CA LYS A 108 51.91 21.69 1.84
C LYS A 108 52.80 21.22 3.00
N GLU A 109 52.20 20.79 4.11
CA GLU A 109 52.94 20.30 5.28
C GLU A 109 53.81 19.09 4.93
N ILE A 110 53.28 18.12 4.18
CA ILE A 110 54.06 16.96 3.73
C ILE A 110 55.18 17.38 2.78
N ALA A 111 54.92 18.31 1.87
CA ALA A 111 55.92 18.84 0.94
C ALA A 111 57.07 19.54 1.68
N GLU A 112 56.76 20.39 2.66
CA GLU A 112 57.76 21.13 3.43
C GLU A 112 58.52 20.24 4.41
N THR A 113 57.84 19.33 5.12
CA THR A 113 58.44 18.53 6.20
C THR A 113 59.12 17.25 5.72
N LYS A 114 58.52 16.52 4.77
CA LYS A 114 59.02 15.21 4.33
C LYS A 114 59.82 15.30 3.04
N LEU A 115 59.41 16.16 2.12
CA LEU A 115 60.05 16.33 0.82
C LEU A 115 61.03 17.52 0.81
N ASN A 116 61.10 18.28 1.91
CA ASN A 116 61.96 19.44 2.07
C ASN A 116 61.79 20.48 0.94
N MET A 117 60.58 20.53 0.38
CA MET A 117 60.19 21.47 -0.66
C MET A 117 59.91 22.85 -0.06
N HIS A 118 60.19 23.90 -0.81
CA HIS A 118 59.87 25.27 -0.43
C HIS A 118 59.02 25.94 -1.50
N THR A 119 58.21 26.91 -1.08
CA THR A 119 57.44 27.72 -2.03
C THR A 119 58.41 28.57 -2.87
N PRO A 120 58.32 28.55 -4.21
CA PRO A 120 59.25 29.28 -5.07
C PRO A 120 59.06 30.80 -4.95
N GLU A 121 60.16 31.53 -5.14
CA GLU A 121 60.15 33.00 -5.13
C GLU A 121 59.64 33.59 -6.45
N ARG A 122 59.23 34.88 -6.45
CA ARG A 122 58.62 35.52 -7.62
C ARG A 122 59.49 35.49 -8.88
N TYR A 123 60.80 35.59 -8.74
CA TYR A 123 61.74 35.54 -9.85
C TYR A 123 61.97 34.12 -10.40
N GLN A 124 61.52 33.09 -9.67
CA GLN A 124 61.59 31.68 -10.08
C GLN A 124 60.31 31.23 -10.82
N MET A 125 59.30 32.10 -10.94
CA MET A 125 58.04 31.79 -11.59
C MET A 125 57.99 32.31 -13.03
N VAL A 126 57.49 31.48 -13.95
CA VAL A 126 57.17 31.87 -15.33
C VAL A 126 55.66 31.71 -15.54
N LEU A 127 54.94 32.81 -15.78
CA LEU A 127 53.51 32.76 -16.07
C LEU A 127 53.28 32.27 -17.50
N VAL A 128 52.62 31.12 -17.63
CA VAL A 128 52.15 30.59 -18.91
C VAL A 128 50.64 30.84 -19.06
N SER A 129 50.22 31.33 -20.21
CA SER A 129 48.79 31.53 -20.51
C SER A 129 48.19 30.20 -20.95
N VAL A 130 47.29 29.65 -20.14
CA VAL A 130 46.60 28.40 -20.45
C VAL A 130 45.22 28.73 -21.06
N PRO A 131 44.90 28.22 -22.27
CA PRO A 131 43.56 28.39 -22.85
C PRO A 131 42.51 27.69 -21.97
N LYS A 132 41.37 28.34 -21.74
CA LYS A 132 40.30 27.89 -20.80
C LYS A 132 39.47 26.69 -21.28
N SER A 133 40.07 25.75 -22.02
CA SER A 133 39.38 24.50 -22.39
C SER A 133 39.50 23.51 -21.23
N ASN A 134 38.57 23.58 -20.28
CA ASN A 134 38.43 22.57 -19.23
C ASN A 134 37.95 21.27 -19.89
N TYR A 135 38.80 20.25 -19.94
CA TYR A 135 38.37 18.88 -20.22
C TYR A 135 38.67 18.02 -18.99
N SER A 136 37.62 17.56 -18.31
CA SER A 136 37.73 16.49 -17.32
C SER A 136 37.72 15.18 -18.08
N VAL A 137 38.87 14.51 -18.19
CA VAL A 137 38.90 13.13 -18.67
C VAL A 137 38.37 12.25 -17.55
N VAL A 138 37.08 11.90 -17.61
CA VAL A 138 36.55 10.81 -16.79
C VAL A 138 37.11 9.52 -17.38
N LEU A 139 38.01 8.87 -16.66
CA LEU A 139 38.43 7.51 -17.00
C LEU A 139 37.25 6.59 -16.69
N ASP A 140 36.57 6.14 -17.73
CA ASP A 140 35.44 5.21 -17.61
C ASP A 140 35.98 3.81 -17.29
N TYR A 141 35.96 3.43 -16.01
CA TYR A 141 36.41 2.10 -15.55
C TYR A 141 35.40 0.99 -15.85
N ASP A 142 34.19 1.34 -16.33
CA ASP A 142 33.11 0.39 -16.59
C ASP A 142 33.34 -0.47 -17.85
N TYR A 143 34.40 -0.23 -18.64
CA TYR A 143 34.66 -1.03 -19.83
C TYR A 143 35.30 -2.41 -19.54
N ILE A 144 35.94 -2.61 -18.38
CA ILE A 144 36.72 -3.83 -18.11
C ILE A 144 35.90 -4.97 -17.47
N ASP A 145 34.82 -4.68 -16.73
CA ASP A 145 34.11 -5.70 -15.93
C ASP A 145 33.00 -6.45 -16.71
N ASN A 146 32.40 -5.78 -17.71
CA ASN A 146 31.21 -6.29 -18.40
C ASN A 146 31.49 -7.38 -19.44
N THR A 147 32.71 -7.47 -19.97
CA THR A 147 33.06 -8.38 -21.08
C THR A 147 33.58 -9.74 -20.61
N THR A 148 34.13 -9.83 -19.39
CA THR A 148 34.74 -11.06 -18.85
C THR A 148 33.77 -11.92 -18.03
N GLN A 149 32.83 -11.31 -17.28
CA GLN A 149 31.98 -12.09 -16.37
C GLN A 149 30.70 -12.63 -17.01
N LYS A 150 30.06 -11.89 -17.93
CA LYS A 150 28.78 -12.30 -18.53
C LYS A 150 28.91 -13.40 -19.59
N SER A 151 30.05 -13.47 -20.28
CA SER A 151 30.31 -14.49 -21.31
C SER A 151 30.39 -15.89 -20.71
N SER A 152 31.16 -16.08 -19.64
CA SER A 152 31.40 -17.41 -19.04
C SER A 152 30.14 -18.08 -18.48
N LEU A 153 29.22 -17.31 -17.88
CA LEU A 153 27.98 -17.85 -17.31
C LEU A 153 26.93 -18.15 -18.40
N MET A 154 26.82 -17.28 -19.41
CA MET A 154 25.90 -17.49 -20.53
C MET A 154 26.35 -18.66 -21.41
N GLU A 155 27.64 -18.81 -21.66
CA GLU A 155 28.19 -19.98 -22.37
C GLU A 155 27.86 -21.30 -21.65
N LYS A 156 27.96 -21.34 -20.32
CA LYS A 156 27.59 -22.52 -19.52
C LYS A 156 26.11 -22.86 -19.64
N ILE A 157 25.24 -21.86 -19.69
CA ILE A 157 23.79 -22.04 -19.84
C ILE A 157 23.45 -22.48 -21.27
N ILE A 158 24.09 -21.90 -22.28
CA ILE A 158 23.88 -22.27 -23.69
C ILE A 158 24.35 -23.70 -23.96
N ASN A 159 25.49 -24.11 -23.40
CA ASN A 159 26.00 -25.47 -23.60
C ASN A 159 25.17 -26.53 -22.86
N THR A 160 24.68 -26.23 -21.65
CA THR A 160 23.81 -27.16 -20.91
C THR A 160 22.44 -27.31 -21.58
N THR A 161 21.87 -26.24 -22.10
CA THR A 161 20.60 -26.30 -22.85
C THR A 161 20.74 -27.06 -24.17
N LYS A 162 21.84 -26.86 -24.91
CA LYS A 162 22.13 -27.63 -26.14
C LYS A 162 22.46 -29.10 -25.90
N ALA A 163 22.94 -29.49 -24.72
CA ALA A 163 23.23 -30.88 -24.40
C ALA A 163 21.98 -31.67 -23.96
N ILE A 164 20.90 -30.97 -23.59
CA ILE A 164 19.68 -31.56 -23.03
C ILE A 164 18.54 -31.60 -24.05
N LEU A 165 18.57 -30.77 -25.09
CA LEU A 165 17.71 -30.90 -26.26
C LEU A 165 18.49 -31.50 -27.43
N PRO A 166 17.95 -32.48 -28.18
CA PRO A 166 18.53 -32.92 -29.46
C PRO A 166 18.55 -31.80 -30.50
#